data_AF-A0A3N5S8V5-F1
#
_entry.id   AF-A0A3N5S8V5-F1
#
_cell.length_a   1.000
_cell.length_b   1.000
_cell.length_c   1.000
_cell.angle_alpha   90.00
_cell.angle_beta   90.00
_cell.angle_gamma   90.00
#
_symmetry.space_group_name_H-M   'P 1'
#
loop_
_entity.id
_entity.type
_entity.pdbx_description
1 polymer ?
#
loop_
_entity_poly.entity_id
_entity_poly.type
_entity_poly.pdbx_seq_one_letter_code
_entity_poly.pdbx_strand_id
1 'polypeptide(L)'
;MDFIFGTFATDELKVVHHRTARRGVQHQYKLSPRDPLPGQPVTVHVCLGTDLSADSVACYYTLDGTRPDGARGVAANGQVLRLEPAGITWDAVAWGYVSHWRGVLPAQPDGTVVRYRIGAWTDGGPEVFADWPNVQDTAELAAAAYFRGDPLPQTPPGDPSRGQVFSYHVDQLRPPDWAREAVIYQVFVDRFYPGDGRSWLEPA
;
A
#
# COMPACT_ATOMS: atom_id res chain seq x y z
N MET A 1 -8.17 16.30 25.53
CA MET A 1 -7.01 15.82 24.75
C MET A 1 -7.48 14.52 24.13
N ASP A 2 -7.70 14.49 22.82
CA ASP A 2 -8.18 13.30 22.13
C ASP A 2 -7.04 12.30 22.03
N PHE A 3 -7.11 11.22 22.81
CA PHE A 3 -6.18 10.12 22.74
C PHE A 3 -6.58 9.22 21.56
N ILE A 4 -5.76 9.21 20.52
CA ILE A 4 -5.92 8.26 19.41
C ILE A 4 -5.20 6.98 19.83
N PHE A 5 -5.92 5.86 19.88
CA PHE A 5 -5.30 4.55 20.16
C PHE A 5 -4.51 4.05 18.93
N GLY A 6 -3.48 3.23 19.16
CA GLY A 6 -2.82 2.45 18.11
C GLY A 6 -1.63 3.13 17.43
N THR A 7 -1.46 2.87 16.13
CA THR A 7 -0.26 3.22 15.34
C THR A 7 -0.02 4.71 15.10
N PHE A 8 -0.92 5.56 15.60
CA PHE A 8 -0.82 7.03 15.55
C PHE A 8 -0.96 7.70 16.92
N ALA A 9 -0.77 6.93 18.01
CA ALA A 9 -0.99 7.42 19.37
C ALA A 9 -0.04 8.55 19.81
N THR A 10 1.14 8.64 19.19
CA THR A 10 2.12 9.70 19.48
C THR A 10 2.62 10.35 18.19
N ASP A 11 3.22 11.53 18.31
CA ASP A 11 3.88 12.19 17.18
C ASP A 11 5.06 11.38 16.65
N GLU A 12 5.77 10.67 17.52
CA GLU A 12 6.84 9.77 17.13
C GLU A 12 6.33 8.63 16.23
N LEU A 13 5.19 8.01 16.57
CA LEU A 13 4.56 6.98 15.76
C LEU A 13 4.03 7.51 14.42
N LYS A 14 3.46 8.73 14.41
CA LYS A 14 3.09 9.44 13.16
C LYS A 14 4.29 9.66 12.25
N VAL A 15 5.43 10.07 12.82
CA VAL A 15 6.69 10.27 12.09
C VAL A 15 7.22 8.95 11.54
N VAL A 16 7.16 7.85 12.30
CA VAL A 16 7.54 6.52 11.81
C VAL A 16 6.69 6.15 10.60
N HIS A 17 5.36 6.24 10.70
CA HIS A 17 4.46 5.94 9.59
C HIS A 17 4.77 6.77 8.35
N HIS A 18 4.88 8.10 8.51
CA HIS A 18 5.16 9.02 7.40
C HIS A 18 6.49 8.70 6.71
N ARG A 19 7.55 8.49 7.48
CA ARG A 19 8.89 8.17 6.95
C ARG A 19 8.91 6.84 6.23
N THR A 20 8.28 5.80 6.79
CA THR A 20 8.22 4.48 6.15
C THR A 20 7.50 4.56 4.80
N ALA A 21 6.43 5.34 4.70
CA ALA A 21 5.73 5.58 3.43
C ALA A 21 6.53 6.41 2.40
N ARG A 22 7.75 6.86 2.75
CA ARG A 22 8.73 7.52 1.86
C ARG A 22 10.07 6.77 1.87
N ARG A 23 10.03 5.45 2.12
CA ARG A 23 11.18 4.53 2.00
C ARG A 23 10.95 3.47 0.94
N GLY A 24 12.04 2.98 0.36
CA GLY A 24 12.04 1.89 -0.61
C GLY A 24 11.15 2.18 -1.82
N VAL A 25 10.29 1.23 -2.19
CA VAL A 25 9.34 1.38 -3.31
C VAL A 25 7.93 1.38 -2.74
N GLN A 26 7.14 2.41 -3.03
CA GLN A 26 5.78 2.58 -2.48
C GLN A 26 4.77 2.71 -3.62
N HIS A 27 3.77 1.84 -3.64
CA HIS A 27 2.66 1.86 -4.59
C HIS A 27 1.31 2.03 -3.88
N GLN A 28 1.04 1.29 -2.79
CA GLN A 28 -0.14 1.45 -1.93
C GLN A 28 -1.48 1.42 -2.71
N TYR A 29 -1.59 0.56 -3.72
CA TYR A 29 -2.75 0.47 -4.63
C TYR A 29 -3.11 1.80 -5.32
N LYS A 30 -2.13 2.69 -5.52
CA LYS A 30 -2.34 4.01 -6.12
C LYS A 30 -2.54 3.90 -7.63
N LEU A 31 -3.80 3.68 -8.01
CA LEU A 31 -4.29 3.59 -9.38
C LEU A 31 -5.19 4.77 -9.71
N SER A 32 -5.15 5.21 -10.97
CA SER A 32 -6.05 6.25 -11.51
C SER A 32 -6.64 5.80 -12.86
N PRO A 33 -7.95 5.53 -12.95
CA PRO A 33 -8.92 5.45 -11.84
C PRO A 33 -8.62 4.28 -10.89
N ARG A 34 -9.11 4.37 -9.66
CA ARG A 34 -8.98 3.29 -8.65
C ARG A 34 -9.88 2.09 -8.95
N ASP A 35 -11.02 2.37 -9.56
CA ASP A 35 -12.06 1.40 -9.91
C ASP A 35 -12.39 1.61 -11.40
N PRO A 36 -11.62 0.99 -12.32
CA PRO A 36 -11.75 1.21 -13.75
C PRO A 36 -12.99 0.55 -14.33
N LEU A 37 -13.74 1.32 -15.13
CA LEU A 37 -14.79 0.74 -15.98
C LEU A 37 -14.17 -0.04 -17.15
N PRO A 38 -14.92 -0.99 -17.74
CA PRO A 38 -14.52 -1.65 -18.98
C PRO A 38 -14.12 -0.64 -20.07
N GLY A 39 -13.00 -0.90 -20.73
CA GLY A 39 -12.47 -0.01 -21.77
C GLY A 39 -11.69 1.21 -21.25
N GLN A 40 -11.54 1.40 -19.93
CA GLN A 40 -10.72 2.47 -19.38
C GLN A 40 -9.26 2.03 -19.15
N PRO A 41 -8.27 2.81 -19.59
CA PRO A 41 -6.87 2.57 -19.22
C PRO A 41 -6.65 2.94 -17.74
N VAL A 42 -5.65 2.30 -17.12
CA VAL A 42 -5.33 2.50 -15.70
C VAL A 42 -3.92 3.03 -15.55
N THR A 43 -3.77 4.19 -14.91
CA THR A 43 -2.47 4.74 -14.54
C THR A 43 -2.00 4.15 -13.22
N VAL A 44 -0.85 3.49 -13.22
CA VAL A 44 -0.14 2.99 -12.05
C VAL A 44 0.80 4.08 -11.56
N HIS A 45 0.76 4.42 -10.27
CA HIS A 45 1.65 5.41 -9.66
C HIS A 45 2.59 4.76 -8.65
N VAL A 46 3.86 5.16 -8.66
CA VAL A 46 4.88 4.62 -7.76
C VAL A 46 5.71 5.78 -7.19
N CYS A 47 6.03 5.71 -5.91
CA CYS A 47 6.96 6.60 -5.25
C CYS A 47 8.22 5.81 -4.85
N LEU A 48 9.40 6.31 -5.19
CA LEU A 48 10.65 5.78 -4.64
C LEU A 48 11.11 6.68 -3.51
N GLY A 49 11.37 6.05 -2.37
CA GLY A 49 11.72 6.70 -1.12
C GLY A 49 13.11 7.33 -1.11
N THR A 50 13.39 8.06 -0.03
CA THR A 50 14.63 8.84 0.12
C THR A 50 15.88 7.96 0.27
N ASP A 51 15.70 6.68 0.57
CA ASP A 51 16.74 5.67 0.81
C ASP A 51 16.94 4.71 -0.38
N LEU A 52 16.25 4.93 -1.50
CA LEU A 52 16.35 4.09 -2.70
C LEU A 52 16.53 4.95 -3.95
N SER A 53 17.60 4.68 -4.70
CA SER A 53 17.77 5.18 -6.07
C SER A 53 17.42 4.07 -7.05
N ALA A 54 16.77 4.42 -8.17
CA ALA A 54 16.51 3.52 -9.28
C ALA A 54 16.51 4.31 -10.59
N ASP A 55 17.05 3.70 -11.65
CA ASP A 55 16.97 4.21 -13.03
C ASP A 55 15.87 3.50 -13.82
N SER A 56 15.33 2.41 -13.27
CA SER A 56 14.39 1.52 -13.92
C SER A 56 13.26 1.15 -12.97
N VAL A 57 12.02 1.29 -13.45
CA VAL A 57 10.82 0.81 -12.75
C VAL A 57 9.95 0.03 -13.73
N ALA A 58 9.48 -1.15 -13.34
CA ALA A 58 8.62 -1.99 -14.16
C ALA A 58 7.44 -2.54 -13.37
N CYS A 59 6.29 -2.61 -14.03
CA CYS A 59 5.09 -3.29 -13.58
C CYS A 59 4.93 -4.58 -14.39
N TYR A 60 4.94 -5.72 -13.72
CA TYR A 60 4.65 -7.02 -14.30
C TYR A 60 3.20 -7.33 -14.02
N TYR A 61 2.44 -7.72 -15.04
CA TYR A 61 1.01 -7.91 -14.89
C TYR A 61 0.46 -9.06 -15.73
N THR A 62 -0.61 -9.67 -15.25
CA THR A 62 -1.37 -10.72 -15.91
C THR A 62 -2.82 -10.27 -16.01
N LEU A 63 -3.52 -10.78 -17.02
CA LEU A 63 -4.92 -10.43 -17.33
C LEU A 63 -5.87 -11.63 -17.13
N ASP A 64 -5.31 -12.80 -16.85
CA ASP A 64 -6.01 -14.07 -16.69
C ASP A 64 -6.15 -14.46 -15.20
N GLY A 65 -5.82 -13.55 -14.28
CA GLY A 65 -5.82 -13.80 -12.84
C GLY A 65 -4.68 -14.67 -12.33
N THR A 66 -3.72 -15.11 -13.15
CA THR A 66 -2.53 -15.84 -12.67
C THR A 66 -1.57 -14.90 -11.92
N ARG A 67 -0.61 -15.45 -11.16
CA ARG A 67 0.36 -14.62 -10.42
C ARG A 67 1.41 -14.03 -11.37
N PRO A 68 1.57 -12.70 -11.47
CA PRO A 68 2.59 -12.10 -12.32
C PRO A 68 4.00 -12.42 -11.82
N ASP A 69 4.91 -12.67 -12.76
CA ASP A 69 6.31 -12.95 -12.45
C ASP A 69 7.26 -12.32 -13.47
N GLY A 70 8.46 -11.98 -13.02
CA GLY A 70 9.45 -11.28 -13.85
C GLY A 70 10.45 -10.47 -13.05
N ALA A 71 11.62 -10.27 -13.60
CA ALA A 71 12.70 -9.54 -12.94
C ALA A 71 13.41 -8.66 -13.97
N ARG A 72 13.92 -7.51 -13.54
CA ARG A 72 14.71 -6.57 -14.35
C ARG A 72 14.00 -6.13 -15.64
N GLY A 73 12.69 -6.01 -15.52
CA GLY A 73 11.67 -5.75 -16.54
C GLY A 73 11.67 -6.71 -17.72
N VAL A 74 11.97 -7.98 -17.45
CA VAL A 74 11.65 -9.12 -18.30
C VAL A 74 10.57 -9.93 -17.58
N ALA A 75 9.43 -10.16 -18.23
CA ALA A 75 8.36 -10.97 -17.66
C ALA A 75 8.70 -12.46 -17.77
N ALA A 76 8.52 -13.19 -16.67
CA ALA A 76 8.54 -14.66 -16.63
C ALA A 76 7.12 -15.24 -16.72
N ASN A 77 6.13 -14.53 -16.16
CA ASN A 77 4.71 -14.80 -16.36
C ASN A 77 3.92 -13.49 -16.51
N GLY A 78 3.14 -13.39 -17.59
CA GLY A 78 2.38 -12.19 -17.95
C GLY A 78 3.16 -11.25 -18.87
N GLN A 79 2.90 -9.96 -18.72
CA GLN A 79 3.42 -8.87 -19.53
C GLN A 79 4.18 -7.88 -18.67
N VAL A 80 5.00 -7.03 -19.30
CA VAL A 80 5.75 -5.97 -18.63
C VAL A 80 5.36 -4.60 -19.17
N LEU A 81 5.13 -3.66 -18.25
CA LEU A 81 4.97 -2.24 -18.51
C LEU A 81 6.16 -1.52 -17.88
N ARG A 82 6.94 -0.79 -18.68
CA ARG A 82 7.98 0.11 -18.16
C ARG A 82 7.32 1.41 -17.69
N LEU A 83 7.71 1.86 -16.50
CA LEU A 83 7.24 3.13 -15.96
C LEU A 83 8.23 4.23 -16.33
N GLU A 84 7.69 5.44 -16.50
CA GLU A 84 8.45 6.66 -16.78
C GLU A 84 8.55 7.53 -15.52
N PRO A 85 9.63 8.31 -15.36
CA PRO A 85 9.71 9.35 -14.34
C PRO A 85 8.59 10.38 -14.55
N ALA A 86 7.87 10.71 -13.49
CA ALA A 86 6.75 11.64 -13.48
C ALA A 86 7.04 12.93 -12.70
N GLY A 87 8.05 12.93 -11.83
CA GLY A 87 8.45 14.13 -11.07
C GLY A 87 9.25 13.78 -9.82
N ILE A 88 9.66 14.81 -9.09
CA ILE A 88 10.38 14.70 -7.82
C ILE A 88 9.78 15.69 -6.84
N THR A 89 9.62 15.30 -5.58
CA THR A 89 9.10 16.16 -4.51
C THR A 89 9.99 16.11 -3.29
N TRP A 90 10.26 17.26 -2.68
CA TRP A 90 10.90 17.34 -1.36
C TRP A 90 9.90 16.95 -0.26
N ASP A 91 10.31 16.05 0.63
CA ASP A 91 9.56 15.70 1.84
C ASP A 91 10.33 16.15 3.08
N ALA A 92 9.78 17.12 3.81
CA ALA A 92 10.46 17.72 4.95
C ALA A 92 10.59 16.78 6.16
N VAL A 93 9.67 15.82 6.32
CA VAL A 93 9.66 14.90 7.48
C VAL A 93 10.59 13.72 7.24
N ALA A 94 10.59 13.19 6.00
CA ALA A 94 11.56 12.20 5.54
C ALA A 94 12.96 12.81 5.27
N TRP A 95 13.02 14.14 5.14
CA TRP A 95 14.23 14.91 4.90
C TRP A 95 14.98 14.46 3.65
N GLY A 96 14.27 14.40 2.53
CA GLY A 96 14.84 13.96 1.26
C GLY A 96 13.89 14.15 0.08
N TYR A 97 14.42 13.87 -1.10
CA TYR A 97 13.62 13.86 -2.33
C TYR A 97 12.99 12.49 -2.54
N VAL A 98 11.71 12.50 -2.90
CA VAL A 98 10.93 11.33 -3.33
C VAL A 98 10.73 11.44 -4.83
N SER A 99 11.09 10.39 -5.58
CA SER A 99 10.84 10.36 -7.03
C SER A 99 9.51 9.69 -7.32
N HIS A 100 8.74 10.26 -8.24
CA HIS A 100 7.45 9.76 -8.68
C HIS A 100 7.61 9.15 -10.05
N TRP A 101 6.99 7.99 -10.24
CA TRP A 101 6.99 7.23 -11.47
C TRP A 101 5.55 6.87 -11.83
N ARG A 102 5.28 6.73 -13.12
CA ARG A 102 3.97 6.30 -13.59
C ARG A 102 4.06 5.45 -14.85
N GLY A 103 3.02 4.66 -15.09
CA GLY A 103 2.84 3.93 -16.34
C GLY A 103 1.36 3.69 -16.57
N VAL A 104 0.97 3.51 -17.82
CA VAL A 104 -0.43 3.29 -18.19
C VAL A 104 -0.61 1.84 -18.63
N LEU A 105 -1.38 1.08 -17.84
CA LEU A 105 -1.89 -0.23 -18.27
C LEU A 105 -2.99 0.00 -19.31
N PRO A 106 -2.97 -0.77 -20.42
CA PRO A 106 -3.98 -0.64 -21.46
C PRO A 106 -5.37 -1.00 -20.93
N ALA A 107 -6.39 -0.41 -21.57
CA ALA A 107 -7.79 -0.71 -21.29
C ALA A 107 -8.08 -2.21 -21.41
N GLN A 108 -8.92 -2.72 -20.51
CA GLN A 108 -9.30 -4.14 -20.45
C GLN A 108 -10.82 -4.31 -20.60
N PRO A 109 -11.28 -5.47 -21.09
CA PRO A 109 -12.70 -5.80 -21.17
C PRO A 109 -13.31 -6.06 -19.79
N ASP A 110 -14.64 -6.07 -19.76
CA ASP A 110 -15.43 -6.38 -18.56
C ASP A 110 -15.10 -7.79 -18.03
N GLY A 111 -15.07 -7.93 -16.71
CA GLY A 111 -14.72 -9.17 -16.00
C GLY A 111 -13.22 -9.47 -15.92
N THR A 112 -12.34 -8.60 -16.42
CA THR A 112 -10.89 -8.83 -16.35
C THR A 112 -10.37 -8.68 -14.92
N VAL A 113 -9.63 -9.67 -14.43
CA VAL A 113 -8.88 -9.57 -13.18
C VAL A 113 -7.43 -9.29 -13.52
N VAL A 114 -6.99 -8.06 -13.25
CA VAL A 114 -5.60 -7.68 -13.44
C VAL A 114 -4.85 -7.95 -12.14
N ARG A 115 -3.81 -8.79 -12.21
CA ARG A 115 -2.86 -8.95 -11.11
C ARG A 115 -1.52 -8.38 -11.52
N TYR A 116 -0.88 -7.66 -10.63
CA TYR A 116 0.38 -7.01 -10.94
C TYR A 116 1.34 -6.92 -9.76
N ARG A 117 2.63 -6.77 -10.05
CA ARG A 117 3.67 -6.43 -9.08
C ARG A 117 4.62 -5.42 -9.69
N ILE A 118 5.25 -4.62 -8.86
CA ILE A 118 6.09 -3.50 -9.30
C ILE A 118 7.47 -3.65 -8.69
N GLY A 119 8.50 -3.57 -9.52
CA GLY A 119 9.89 -3.59 -9.11
C GLY A 119 10.63 -2.35 -9.57
N ALA A 120 11.60 -1.91 -8.78
CA ALA A 120 12.51 -0.80 -9.09
C ALA A 120 13.95 -1.21 -8.82
N TRP A 121 14.88 -0.72 -9.65
CA TRP A 121 16.29 -1.04 -9.53
C TRP A 121 17.20 -0.03 -10.24
N THR A 122 18.49 -0.07 -9.91
CA THR A 122 19.57 0.52 -10.71
C THR A 122 20.24 -0.55 -11.57
N ASP A 123 20.94 -0.13 -12.63
CA ASP A 123 21.85 -1.03 -13.32
C ASP A 123 22.85 -1.67 -12.34
N GLY A 124 23.02 -3.00 -12.43
CA GLY A 124 23.84 -3.80 -11.50
C GLY A 124 23.35 -3.96 -10.04
N GLY A 125 22.33 -3.21 -9.58
CA GLY A 125 21.78 -3.32 -8.22
C GLY A 125 20.74 -4.43 -8.05
N PRO A 126 20.34 -4.81 -6.81
CA PRO A 126 19.18 -5.69 -6.61
C PRO A 126 17.88 -5.00 -7.04
N GLU A 127 16.87 -5.79 -7.40
CA GLU A 127 15.51 -5.28 -7.62
C GLU A 127 14.73 -5.29 -6.31
N VAL A 128 14.15 -4.14 -5.97
CA VAL A 128 13.31 -3.94 -4.80
C VAL A 128 11.87 -3.85 -5.27
N PHE A 129 10.98 -4.61 -4.65
CA PHE A 129 9.56 -4.62 -5.00
C PHE A 129 8.73 -3.67 -4.16
N ALA A 130 7.61 -3.22 -4.75
CA ALA A 130 6.71 -2.24 -4.17
C ALA A 130 6.07 -2.70 -2.85
N ASP A 131 5.79 -1.67 -2.05
CA ASP A 131 5.36 -1.69 -0.66
C ASP A 131 6.36 -2.39 0.28
N TRP A 132 7.65 -2.35 -0.09
CA TRP A 132 8.75 -2.56 0.83
C TRP A 132 9.45 -1.21 1.17
N PRO A 133 9.68 -0.92 2.46
CA PRO A 133 9.11 -1.64 3.60
C PRO A 133 7.58 -1.47 3.69
N ASN A 134 6.91 -2.47 4.28
CA ASN A 134 5.48 -2.39 4.48
C ASN A 134 5.17 -1.35 5.58
N VAL A 135 4.40 -0.33 5.21
CA VAL A 135 4.10 0.80 6.10
C VAL A 135 3.30 0.36 7.31
N GLN A 136 2.34 -0.55 7.13
CA GLN A 136 1.48 -1.04 8.19
C GLN A 136 2.28 -1.89 9.18
N ASP A 137 3.01 -2.89 8.70
CA ASP A 137 3.82 -3.77 9.56
C ASP A 137 4.84 -2.97 10.38
N THR A 138 5.46 -1.97 9.76
CA THR A 138 6.43 -1.09 10.44
C THR A 138 5.75 -0.25 11.52
N ALA A 139 4.57 0.31 11.22
CA ALA A 139 3.82 1.13 12.17
C ALA A 139 3.30 0.29 13.36
N GLU A 140 2.86 -0.95 13.11
CA GLU A 140 2.41 -1.89 14.13
C GLU A 140 3.57 -2.33 15.03
N LEU A 141 4.73 -2.67 14.46
CA LEU A 141 5.93 -3.00 15.23
C LEU A 141 6.40 -1.82 16.10
N ALA A 142 6.37 -0.61 15.55
CA ALA A 142 6.72 0.60 16.29
C ALA A 142 5.74 0.88 17.44
N ALA A 143 4.44 0.73 17.20
CA ALA A 143 3.42 0.89 18.23
C ALA A 143 3.59 -0.16 19.33
N ALA A 144 3.81 -1.43 18.97
CA ALA A 144 4.06 -2.50 19.93
C ALA A 144 5.29 -2.23 20.80
N ALA A 145 6.40 -1.77 20.20
CA ALA A 145 7.60 -1.37 20.94
C ALA A 145 7.31 -0.22 21.91
N TYR A 146 6.63 0.83 21.44
CA TYR A 146 6.24 1.97 22.26
C TYR A 146 5.42 1.58 23.49
N PHE A 147 4.37 0.76 23.32
CA PHE A 147 3.51 0.34 24.44
C PHE A 147 4.21 -0.62 25.42
N ARG A 148 5.27 -1.32 24.99
CA ARG A 148 6.13 -2.12 25.89
C ARG A 148 7.24 -1.31 26.57
N GLY A 149 7.47 -0.07 26.16
CA GLY A 149 8.61 0.72 26.60
C GLY A 149 9.95 0.28 25.99
N ASP A 150 9.90 -0.46 24.87
CA ASP A 150 11.07 -0.88 24.11
C ASP A 150 11.55 0.24 23.18
N PRO A 151 12.84 0.26 22.78
CA PRO A 151 13.31 1.15 21.73
C PRO A 151 12.64 0.84 20.39
N LEU A 152 12.44 1.88 19.57
CA LEU A 152 11.87 1.71 18.23
C LEU A 152 12.74 0.82 17.33
N PRO A 153 12.13 -0.07 16.53
CA PRO A 153 12.86 -0.86 15.53
C PRO A 153 13.56 0.04 14.52
N GLN A 154 14.85 -0.20 14.29
CA GLN A 154 15.63 0.55 13.29
C GLN A 154 15.57 -0.08 11.91
N THR A 155 15.51 -1.42 11.86
CA THR A 155 15.47 -2.19 10.61
C THR A 155 14.01 -2.31 10.16
N PRO A 156 13.68 -1.91 8.93
CA PRO A 156 12.35 -2.13 8.39
C PRO A 156 12.07 -3.64 8.26
N PRO A 157 10.86 -4.10 8.58
CA PRO A 157 10.48 -5.50 8.40
C PRO A 157 10.37 -5.87 6.92
N GLY A 158 10.46 -7.18 6.65
CA GLY A 158 10.18 -7.75 5.34
C GLY A 158 11.40 -7.84 4.42
N ASP A 159 11.24 -8.62 3.36
CA ASP A 159 12.26 -8.88 2.36
C ASP A 159 11.99 -8.05 1.09
N PRO A 160 12.89 -7.14 0.68
CA PRO A 160 12.72 -6.28 -0.49
C PRO A 160 12.55 -7.06 -1.80
N SER A 161 12.97 -8.33 -1.86
CA SER A 161 12.93 -9.15 -3.07
C SER A 161 11.60 -9.91 -3.27
N ARG A 162 10.76 -10.05 -2.24
CA ARG A 162 9.54 -10.88 -2.35
C ARG A 162 8.41 -10.18 -3.10
N GLY A 163 8.20 -8.90 -2.78
CA GLY A 163 7.15 -8.06 -3.36
C GLY A 163 5.72 -8.49 -3.07
N GLN A 164 4.82 -7.52 -2.95
CA GLN A 164 3.38 -7.78 -2.91
C GLN A 164 2.82 -7.97 -4.33
N VAL A 165 1.82 -8.83 -4.45
CA VAL A 165 0.97 -8.90 -5.66
C VAL A 165 -0.29 -8.09 -5.37
N PHE A 166 -0.51 -7.08 -6.21
CA PHE A 166 -1.69 -6.24 -6.22
C PHE A 166 -2.70 -6.77 -7.22
N SER A 167 -3.96 -6.35 -7.08
CA SER A 167 -5.00 -6.67 -8.03
C SER A 167 -6.07 -5.60 -8.11
N TYR A 168 -6.67 -5.45 -9.28
CA TYR A 168 -7.92 -4.73 -9.46
C TYR A 168 -8.83 -5.52 -10.42
N HIS A 169 -10.13 -5.27 -10.30
CA HIS A 169 -11.15 -5.82 -11.19
C HIS A 169 -11.58 -4.74 -12.17
N VAL A 170 -11.92 -5.17 -13.38
CA VAL A 170 -12.57 -4.33 -14.37
C VAL A 170 -14.01 -4.77 -14.46
N ASP A 171 -14.91 -3.97 -13.89
CA ASP A 171 -16.32 -4.28 -13.81
C ASP A 171 -17.17 -3.00 -13.77
N GLN A 172 -18.49 -3.18 -13.64
CA GLN A 172 -19.45 -2.08 -13.52
C GLN A 172 -20.14 -2.05 -12.14
N LEU A 173 -19.59 -2.77 -11.16
CA LEU A 173 -20.13 -2.83 -9.81
C LEU A 173 -20.06 -1.45 -9.18
N ARG A 174 -21.13 -1.09 -8.50
CA ARG A 174 -21.22 0.19 -7.79
C ARG A 174 -21.73 -0.06 -6.38
N PRO A 175 -21.27 0.72 -5.39
CA PRO A 175 -21.89 0.70 -4.08
C PRO A 175 -23.40 0.93 -4.22
N PRO A 176 -24.24 0.17 -3.51
CA PRO A 176 -25.68 0.33 -3.61
C PRO A 176 -26.10 1.71 -3.11
N ASP A 177 -27.16 2.28 -3.70
CA ASP A 177 -27.57 3.67 -3.44
C ASP A 177 -27.87 3.92 -1.96
N TRP A 178 -28.52 2.97 -1.28
CA TRP A 178 -28.85 3.09 0.16
C TRP A 178 -27.61 3.29 1.03
N ALA A 179 -26.44 2.78 0.65
CA ALA A 179 -25.22 2.91 1.43
C ALA A 179 -24.66 4.34 1.41
N ARG A 180 -25.02 5.15 0.41
CA ARG A 180 -24.61 6.56 0.30
C ARG A 180 -25.40 7.47 1.25
N GLU A 181 -26.58 7.03 1.64
CA GLU A 181 -27.52 7.76 2.51
C GLU A 181 -27.55 7.21 3.94
N ALA A 182 -26.93 6.05 4.16
CA ALA A 182 -26.92 5.38 5.44
C ALA A 182 -26.15 6.18 6.50
N VAL A 183 -26.75 6.31 7.69
CA VAL A 183 -26.04 6.68 8.92
C VAL A 183 -25.67 5.40 9.65
N ILE A 184 -24.39 5.05 9.65
CA ILE A 184 -23.88 3.81 10.23
C ILE A 184 -23.46 4.05 11.69
N TYR A 185 -24.00 3.25 12.62
CA TYR A 185 -23.59 3.25 14.02
C TYR A 185 -22.83 1.96 14.34
N GLN A 186 -21.56 2.08 14.74
CA GLN A 186 -20.74 0.93 15.14
C GLN A 186 -20.97 0.62 16.61
N VAL A 187 -21.38 -0.62 16.89
CA VAL A 187 -21.69 -1.10 18.24
C VAL A 187 -20.70 -2.19 18.64
N PHE A 188 -19.97 -1.97 19.73
CA PHE A 188 -19.24 -3.02 20.42
C PHE A 188 -20.21 -3.75 21.36
N VAL A 189 -20.69 -4.91 20.95
CA VAL A 189 -21.80 -5.62 21.61
C VAL A 189 -21.50 -5.91 23.09
N ASP A 190 -20.27 -6.27 23.42
CA ASP A 190 -19.79 -6.52 24.79
C ASP A 190 -19.77 -5.27 25.68
N ARG A 191 -19.76 -4.07 25.08
CA ARG A 191 -19.69 -2.76 25.76
C ARG A 191 -20.93 -1.89 25.57
N PHE A 192 -21.93 -2.36 24.82
CA PHE A 192 -23.12 -1.57 24.50
C PHE A 192 -24.28 -1.85 25.44
N TYR A 193 -24.55 -3.14 25.69
CA TYR A 193 -25.64 -3.56 26.56
C TYR A 193 -25.35 -4.95 27.15
N PRO A 194 -25.22 -5.08 28.50
CA PRO A 194 -24.88 -6.37 29.12
C PRO A 194 -26.08 -7.34 29.11
N GLY A 195 -27.28 -6.85 28.78
CA GLY A 195 -28.54 -7.59 28.89
C GLY A 195 -29.26 -7.30 30.21
N ASP A 196 -30.57 -7.50 30.22
CA ASP A 196 -31.41 -7.27 31.40
C ASP A 196 -30.94 -8.11 32.59
N GLY A 197 -30.69 -7.45 33.73
CA GLY A 197 -30.28 -8.10 34.97
C GLY A 197 -28.86 -8.70 34.97
N ARG A 198 -28.03 -8.36 33.97
CA ARG A 198 -26.64 -8.83 33.88
C ARG A 198 -25.64 -7.73 34.23
N SER A 199 -24.56 -8.12 34.90
CA SER A 199 -23.41 -7.25 35.15
C SER A 199 -22.52 -7.14 33.91
N TRP A 200 -21.76 -6.06 33.83
CA TRP A 200 -20.73 -5.88 32.82
C TRP A 200 -19.60 -6.90 32.98
N LEU A 201 -19.01 -7.30 31.85
CA LEU A 201 -17.78 -8.09 31.85
C LEU A 201 -16.61 -7.21 32.26
N GLU A 202 -15.79 -7.70 33.20
CA GLU A 202 -14.54 -7.02 33.55
C GLU A 202 -13.51 -7.23 32.43
N PRO A 203 -12.69 -6.21 32.12
CA PRO A 203 -11.57 -6.38 31.20
C PRO A 203 -10.60 -7.44 31.74
N ALA A 204 -10.19 -8.37 30.89
CA ALA A 204 -9.13 -9.34 31.19
C ALA A 204 -7.74 -8.68 31.22
#